data_AF-A0A7J6SVW8-F1
#
_entry.id   AF-A0A7J6SVW8-F1
#
_cell.length_a   1.000
_cell.length_b   1.000
_cell.length_c   1.000
_cell.angle_alpha   90.00
_cell.angle_beta   90.00
_cell.angle_gamma   90.00
#
_symmetry.space_group_name_H-M   'P 1'
#
loop_
_entity.id
_entity.type
_entity.pdbx_description
1 polymer ?
#
loop_
_entity_poly.entity_id
_entity_poly.type
_entity_poly.pdbx_seq_one_letter_code
_entity_poly.pdbx_strand_id
1 'polypeptide(L)'
;MAERLVKRPISHSLSCIVVKYLGKDACAVLSCFACLLAPIIAGVGLGFTSPTIDTMSNTVISPTTGEHIPIGSSSTLYVFHSSAISSFFSAVFTLGALVGSLAGGPIAEPIGRRYAMMISSPISTISYLIIALANSAALLVVFRFIAGVGMGIGSFVTGVYISEIAPTHLRGVLGAGNQLCFALGACVVYAIGMGTRTGADSSDPAATSTTFCDWRALSYYCMIPSGLLFFAMFLSPETPRWLATRGRLDEAKNSLVAVRGLPIDDKQLAAEVKVLADVSASRSGENG
;
A
#
# COMPACT_ATOMS: atom_id res chain seq x y z
N MET A 1 -29.63 7.37 -34.71
CA MET A 1 -29.82 8.37 -33.62
C MET A 1 -29.80 7.69 -32.25
N ALA A 2 -28.78 6.86 -31.99
CA ALA A 2 -28.64 6.11 -30.74
C ALA A 2 -27.16 5.75 -30.58
N GLU A 3 -26.36 6.66 -30.04
CA GLU A 3 -24.98 6.33 -29.67
C GLU A 3 -24.54 7.12 -28.43
N ARG A 4 -24.03 6.35 -27.47
CA ARG A 4 -23.06 6.76 -26.43
C ARG A 4 -23.57 7.58 -25.25
N LEU A 5 -24.47 6.98 -24.48
CA LEU A 5 -24.41 7.09 -23.01
C LEU A 5 -23.31 6.16 -22.47
N VAL A 6 -22.04 6.53 -22.75
CA VAL A 6 -20.91 5.94 -22.03
C VAL A 6 -21.02 6.41 -20.59
N LYS A 7 -21.42 5.49 -19.69
CA LYS A 7 -21.42 5.67 -18.25
C LYS A 7 -20.09 6.31 -17.83
N ARG A 8 -20.12 7.63 -17.53
CA ARG A 8 -18.97 8.31 -16.93
C ARG A 8 -18.76 7.68 -15.55
N PRO A 9 -17.58 7.13 -15.24
CA PRO A 9 -17.34 6.57 -13.92
C PRO A 9 -17.47 7.68 -12.87
N ILE A 10 -18.19 7.39 -11.78
CA ILE A 10 -18.54 8.34 -10.69
C ILE A 10 -17.29 9.00 -10.09
N SER A 11 -16.13 8.35 -10.16
CA SER A 11 -14.81 8.87 -9.76
C SER A 11 -14.40 10.14 -10.51
N HIS A 12 -14.85 10.31 -11.75
CA HIS A 12 -14.47 11.42 -12.65
C HIS A 12 -15.16 12.73 -12.25
N SER A 13 -16.42 12.63 -11.81
CA SER A 13 -17.19 13.80 -11.36
C SER A 13 -16.67 14.36 -10.04
N LEU A 14 -16.24 13.48 -9.12
CA LEU A 14 -15.65 13.87 -7.83
C LEU A 14 -14.29 14.55 -7.98
N SER A 15 -13.37 14.02 -8.80
CA SER A 15 -12.07 14.67 -9.02
C SER A 15 -12.21 16.08 -9.64
N CYS A 16 -13.12 16.27 -10.60
CA CYS A 16 -13.42 17.61 -11.15
C CYS A 16 -14.06 18.56 -10.12
N ILE A 17 -14.93 18.05 -9.24
CA ILE A 17 -15.55 18.86 -8.16
C ILE A 17 -14.49 19.27 -7.13
N VAL A 18 -13.60 18.35 -6.75
CA VAL A 18 -12.53 18.62 -5.77
C VAL A 18 -11.53 19.63 -6.33
N VAL A 19 -11.12 19.53 -7.59
CA VAL A 19 -10.28 20.55 -8.25
C VAL A 19 -10.96 21.92 -8.25
N LYS A 20 -12.30 21.96 -8.33
CA LYS A 20 -13.09 23.20 -8.32
C LYS A 20 -13.25 23.81 -6.91
N TYR A 21 -13.13 23.00 -5.84
CA TYR A 21 -13.38 23.42 -4.45
C TYR A 21 -12.14 23.48 -3.55
N LEU A 22 -11.08 22.70 -3.80
CA LEU A 22 -9.92 22.57 -2.88
C LEU A 22 -8.68 23.38 -3.28
N GLY A 23 -8.68 24.01 -4.45
CA GLY A 23 -7.49 24.72 -4.97
C GLY A 23 -6.45 23.77 -5.57
N LYS A 24 -5.67 24.27 -6.54
CA LYS A 24 -4.72 23.46 -7.33
C LYS A 24 -3.61 22.84 -6.48
N ASP A 25 -3.12 23.56 -5.48
CA ASP A 25 -2.04 23.11 -4.60
C ASP A 25 -2.47 21.95 -3.69
N ALA A 26 -3.74 21.93 -3.28
CA ALA A 26 -4.25 20.88 -2.41
C ALA A 26 -4.36 19.52 -3.13
N CYS A 27 -4.69 19.50 -4.42
CA CYS A 27 -4.72 18.25 -5.20
C CYS A 27 -3.33 17.62 -5.35
N ALA A 28 -2.29 18.44 -5.56
CA ALA A 28 -0.91 17.98 -5.63
C ALA A 28 -0.43 17.41 -4.29
N VAL A 29 -0.67 18.14 -3.19
CA VAL A 29 -0.32 17.72 -1.82
C VAL A 29 -1.04 16.42 -1.44
N LEU A 30 -2.34 16.33 -1.73
CA LEU A 30 -3.14 15.16 -1.41
C LEU A 30 -2.72 13.92 -2.23
N SER A 31 -2.33 14.12 -3.49
CA SER A 31 -1.82 13.05 -4.34
C SER A 31 -0.46 12.54 -3.85
N CYS A 32 0.44 13.45 -3.47
CA CYS A 32 1.69 13.09 -2.81
C CYS A 32 1.43 12.32 -1.50
N PHE A 33 0.52 12.80 -0.65
CA PHE A 33 0.18 12.12 0.60
C PHE A 33 -0.38 10.71 0.36
N ALA A 34 -1.28 10.56 -0.61
CA ALA A 34 -1.84 9.26 -1.00
C ALA A 34 -0.74 8.29 -1.48
N CYS A 35 0.28 8.78 -2.19
CA CYS A 35 1.41 7.96 -2.64
C CYS A 35 2.29 7.48 -1.50
N LEU A 36 2.43 8.28 -0.44
CA LEU A 36 3.26 7.94 0.72
C LEU A 36 2.61 6.89 1.62
N LEU A 37 1.31 6.62 1.48
CA LEU A 37 0.64 5.56 2.24
C LEU A 37 1.03 4.15 1.76
N ALA A 38 1.27 3.96 0.47
CA ALA A 38 1.68 2.65 -0.08
C ALA A 38 3.02 2.12 0.50
N PRO A 39 4.12 2.90 0.57
CA PRO A 39 5.35 2.46 1.22
C PRO A 39 5.16 2.26 2.74
N ILE A 40 4.28 3.02 3.40
CA ILE A 40 3.93 2.76 4.81
C ILE A 40 3.32 1.35 4.96
N ILE A 41 2.37 0.98 4.10
CA ILE A 41 1.77 -0.36 4.11
C ILE A 41 2.84 -1.44 3.91
N ALA A 42 3.80 -1.21 3.03
CA ALA A 42 4.92 -2.13 2.82
C ALA A 42 5.81 -2.27 4.06
N GLY A 43 6.13 -1.15 4.72
CA GLY A 43 6.89 -1.13 5.96
C GLY A 43 6.16 -1.86 7.10
N VAL A 44 4.88 -1.55 7.30
CA VAL A 44 4.00 -2.23 8.26
C VAL A 44 3.95 -3.72 7.97
N GLY A 45 3.80 -4.10 6.70
CA GLY A 45 3.65 -5.49 6.31
C GLY A 45 4.90 -6.33 6.52
N LEU A 46 6.09 -5.79 6.28
CA LEU A 46 7.35 -6.48 6.60
C LEU A 46 7.65 -6.46 8.11
N GLY A 47 7.39 -5.34 8.78
CA GLY A 47 7.63 -5.18 10.21
C GLY A 47 6.67 -5.98 11.11
N PHE A 48 5.47 -6.33 10.61
CA PHE A 48 4.44 -7.06 11.36
C PHE A 48 4.95 -8.37 11.99
N THR A 49 5.79 -9.11 11.28
CA THR A 49 6.29 -10.42 11.75
C THR A 49 7.15 -10.29 13.01
N SER A 50 7.94 -9.21 13.14
CA SER A 50 8.93 -9.08 14.20
C SER A 50 8.35 -9.15 15.62
N PRO A 51 7.31 -8.36 15.99
CA PRO A 51 6.71 -8.46 17.32
C PRO A 51 5.75 -9.64 17.50
N THR A 52 5.30 -10.28 16.42
CA THR A 52 4.20 -11.25 16.48
C THR A 52 4.65 -12.71 16.44
N ILE A 53 5.78 -13.01 15.79
CA ILE A 53 6.19 -14.39 15.51
C ILE A 53 6.45 -15.20 16.79
N ASP A 54 7.09 -14.58 17.77
CA ASP A 54 7.39 -15.15 19.08
C ASP A 54 6.12 -15.53 19.84
N THR A 55 5.11 -14.67 19.77
CA THR A 55 3.80 -14.94 20.37
C THR A 55 3.09 -16.08 19.63
N MET A 56 3.13 -16.09 18.30
CA MET A 56 2.51 -17.15 17.50
C MET A 56 3.20 -18.52 17.69
N SER A 57 4.47 -18.56 18.11
CA SER A 57 5.26 -19.78 18.34
C SER A 57 5.33 -20.24 19.80
N ASN A 58 4.48 -19.69 20.70
CA ASN A 58 4.43 -20.02 22.13
C ASN A 58 5.71 -19.70 22.93
N THR A 59 6.57 -18.80 22.45
CA THR A 59 7.82 -18.50 23.15
C THR A 59 8.18 -17.03 22.99
N VAL A 60 8.17 -16.26 24.08
CA VAL A 60 8.81 -14.94 24.13
C VAL A 60 10.10 -15.06 24.95
N ILE A 61 11.19 -14.51 24.42
CA ILE A 61 12.47 -14.45 25.15
C ILE A 61 12.44 -13.23 26.07
N SER A 62 12.60 -13.48 27.38
CA SER A 62 12.72 -12.40 28.36
C SER A 62 13.97 -11.56 28.11
N PRO A 63 13.85 -10.22 27.95
CA PRO A 63 15.02 -9.36 27.74
C PRO A 63 15.99 -9.32 28.93
N THR A 64 15.50 -9.65 30.14
CA THR A 64 16.26 -9.54 31.40
C THR A 64 16.88 -10.86 31.83
N THR A 65 16.18 -11.98 31.62
CA THR A 65 16.65 -13.31 32.06
C THR A 65 17.13 -14.20 30.91
N GLY A 66 16.80 -13.86 29.66
CA GLY A 66 17.09 -14.70 28.49
C GLY A 66 16.30 -16.01 28.44
N GLU A 67 15.43 -16.25 29.42
CA GLU A 67 14.61 -17.46 29.48
C GLU A 67 13.38 -17.37 28.58
N HIS A 68 12.94 -18.52 28.08
CA HIS A 68 11.74 -18.64 27.25
C HIS A 68 10.51 -18.68 28.15
N ILE A 69 9.66 -17.66 28.02
CA ILE A 69 8.37 -17.61 28.70
C ILE A 69 7.31 -18.19 27.76
N PRO A 70 6.68 -19.32 28.10
CA PRO A 70 5.61 -19.90 27.30
C PRO A 70 4.30 -19.13 27.51
N ILE A 71 3.50 -19.02 26.45
CA ILE A 71 2.12 -18.51 26.55
C ILE A 71 1.21 -19.56 27.18
N GLY A 72 1.43 -20.82 26.84
CA GLY A 72 0.56 -21.93 27.21
C GLY A 72 -0.38 -22.34 26.06
N SER A 73 -0.76 -23.61 26.05
CA SER A 73 -1.53 -24.24 24.96
C SER A 73 -2.99 -23.79 24.87
N SER A 74 -3.53 -23.16 25.93
CA SER A 74 -4.93 -22.72 26.00
C SER A 74 -5.18 -21.35 25.35
N SER A 75 -4.12 -20.59 25.05
CA SER A 75 -4.27 -19.26 24.46
C SER A 75 -4.56 -19.33 22.97
N THR A 76 -5.54 -18.55 22.51
CA THR A 76 -5.87 -18.42 21.09
C THR A 76 -4.73 -17.81 20.27
N LEU A 77 -3.76 -17.16 20.92
CA LEU A 77 -2.61 -16.52 20.27
C LEU A 77 -1.55 -17.52 19.80
N TYR A 78 -1.50 -18.72 20.38
CA TYR A 78 -0.60 -19.78 19.97
C TYR A 78 -1.16 -20.55 18.76
N VAL A 79 -0.44 -20.55 17.63
CA VAL A 79 -0.92 -21.17 16.39
C VAL A 79 0.15 -22.01 15.69
N PHE A 80 1.44 -21.72 15.88
CA PHE A 80 2.53 -22.42 15.20
C PHE A 80 3.17 -23.50 16.06
N HIS A 81 2.84 -24.76 15.78
CA HIS A 81 3.41 -25.92 16.47
C HIS A 81 4.81 -26.35 15.98
N SER A 82 5.32 -25.72 14.91
CA SER A 82 6.63 -26.04 14.34
C SER A 82 7.35 -24.76 13.92
N SER A 83 8.65 -24.69 14.19
CA SER A 83 9.53 -23.58 13.78
C SER A 83 9.59 -23.39 12.26
N ALA A 84 9.39 -24.48 11.50
CA ALA A 84 9.32 -24.43 10.04
C ALA A 84 8.13 -23.58 9.56
N ILE A 85 6.97 -23.70 10.20
CA ILE A 85 5.77 -22.95 9.82
C ILE A 85 5.94 -21.46 10.17
N SER A 86 6.51 -21.15 11.34
CA SER A 86 6.81 -19.76 11.73
C SER A 86 7.77 -19.07 10.74
N SER A 87 8.82 -19.79 10.33
CA SER A 87 9.79 -19.28 9.36
C SER A 87 9.14 -19.11 7.98
N PHE A 88 8.32 -20.09 7.58
CA PHE A 88 7.60 -20.05 6.31
C PHE A 88 6.57 -18.91 6.25
N PHE A 89 5.84 -18.64 7.35
CA PHE A 89 4.95 -17.49 7.46
C PHE A 89 5.65 -16.15 7.20
N SER A 90 6.90 -16.03 7.64
CA SER A 90 7.71 -14.83 7.39
C SER A 90 8.14 -14.73 5.93
N ALA A 91 8.63 -15.83 5.36
CA ALA A 91 9.12 -15.89 3.98
C ALA A 91 8.02 -15.73 2.92
N VAL A 92 6.83 -16.29 3.18
CA VAL A 92 5.72 -16.33 2.22
C VAL A 92 5.20 -14.93 1.89
N PHE A 93 5.32 -13.97 2.82
CA PHE A 93 4.97 -12.57 2.54
C PHE A 93 5.85 -11.97 1.45
N THR A 94 7.17 -12.15 1.56
CA THR A 94 8.14 -11.69 0.55
C THR A 94 7.96 -12.41 -0.78
N LEU A 95 7.63 -13.71 -0.74
CA LEU A 95 7.28 -14.45 -1.95
C LEU A 95 6.03 -13.89 -2.63
N GLY A 96 4.99 -13.57 -1.86
CA GLY A 96 3.80 -12.88 -2.35
C GLY A 96 4.14 -11.50 -2.95
N ALA A 97 5.02 -10.75 -2.29
CA ALA A 97 5.49 -9.45 -2.76
C ALA A 97 6.19 -9.56 -4.12
N LEU A 98 7.04 -10.57 -4.31
CA LEU A 98 7.69 -10.85 -5.59
C LEU A 98 6.64 -11.09 -6.68
N VAL A 99 5.70 -12.00 -6.45
CA VAL A 99 4.62 -12.31 -7.41
C VAL A 99 3.78 -11.08 -7.72
N GLY A 100 3.40 -10.31 -6.70
CA GLY A 100 2.63 -9.07 -6.86
C GLY A 100 3.39 -8.00 -7.66
N SER A 101 4.70 -7.85 -7.44
CA SER A 101 5.51 -6.88 -8.17
C SER A 101 5.63 -7.22 -9.66
N LEU A 102 5.75 -8.51 -10.00
CA LEU A 102 5.77 -8.99 -11.38
C LEU A 102 4.41 -8.81 -12.06
N ALA A 103 3.31 -9.04 -11.33
CA ALA A 103 1.96 -8.83 -11.83
C ALA A 103 1.58 -7.33 -11.93
N GLY A 104 2.26 -6.45 -11.19
CA GLY A 104 1.90 -5.03 -11.09
C GLY A 104 1.93 -4.29 -12.42
N GLY A 105 2.91 -4.56 -13.29
CA GLY A 105 3.01 -3.97 -14.62
C GLY A 105 1.83 -4.32 -15.53
N PRO A 106 1.61 -5.62 -15.82
CA PRO A 106 0.48 -6.09 -16.62
C PRO A 106 -0.89 -5.68 -16.09
N ILE A 107 -1.04 -5.52 -14.77
CA ILE A 107 -2.29 -5.03 -14.15
C ILE A 107 -2.46 -3.52 -14.36
N ALA A 108 -1.42 -2.72 -14.12
CA ALA A 108 -1.50 -1.26 -14.15
C ALA A 108 -1.56 -0.65 -15.56
N GLU A 109 -1.00 -1.32 -16.57
CA GLU A 109 -1.03 -0.83 -17.96
C GLU A 109 -2.47 -0.73 -18.55
N PRO A 110 -3.36 -1.74 -18.44
CA PRO A 110 -4.74 -1.66 -18.92
C PRO A 110 -5.65 -0.76 -18.08
N ILE A 111 -5.57 -0.84 -16.75
CA ILE A 111 -6.55 -0.19 -15.87
C ILE A 111 -6.13 1.20 -15.38
N GLY A 112 -4.84 1.53 -15.47
CA GLY A 112 -4.27 2.76 -14.91
C GLY A 112 -3.59 2.53 -13.56
N ARG A 113 -2.74 3.47 -13.16
CA ARG A 113 -1.95 3.38 -11.93
C ARG A 113 -2.83 3.63 -10.71
N ARG A 114 -3.73 4.63 -10.78
CA ARG A 114 -4.68 4.94 -9.69
C ARG A 114 -5.55 3.72 -9.37
N TYR A 115 -6.17 3.12 -10.38
CA TYR A 115 -7.05 1.97 -10.18
C TYR A 115 -6.29 0.73 -9.72
N ALA A 116 -5.05 0.51 -10.18
CA ALA A 116 -4.22 -0.59 -9.69
C ALA A 116 -3.90 -0.44 -8.18
N MET A 117 -3.61 0.77 -7.69
CA MET A 117 -3.46 1.02 -6.24
C MET A 117 -4.78 0.87 -5.46
N MET A 118 -5.91 1.23 -6.08
CA MET A 118 -7.24 1.00 -5.47
C MET A 118 -7.59 -0.48 -5.36
N ILE A 119 -7.08 -1.35 -6.24
CA ILE A 119 -7.31 -2.81 -6.18
C ILE A 119 -6.37 -3.47 -5.16
N SER A 120 -5.13 -3.00 -5.03
CA SER A 120 -4.21 -3.56 -4.04
C SER A 120 -4.65 -3.30 -2.60
N SER A 121 -5.26 -2.14 -2.34
CA SER A 121 -5.74 -1.73 -1.02
C SER A 121 -6.73 -2.70 -0.35
N PRO A 122 -7.84 -3.12 -0.99
CA PRO A 122 -8.77 -4.10 -0.43
C PRO A 122 -8.15 -5.49 -0.31
N ILE A 123 -7.25 -5.90 -1.23
CA ILE A 123 -6.54 -7.18 -1.12
C ILE A 123 -5.74 -7.21 0.20
N SER A 124 -4.97 -6.16 0.48
CA SER A 124 -4.22 -6.03 1.74
C SER A 124 -5.15 -5.96 2.95
N THR A 125 -6.21 -5.14 2.89
CA THR A 125 -7.16 -4.94 3.99
C THR A 125 -7.88 -6.24 4.38
N ILE A 126 -8.41 -6.97 3.40
CA ILE A 126 -9.10 -8.26 3.60
C ILE A 126 -8.12 -9.30 4.14
N SER A 127 -6.87 -9.30 3.66
CA SER A 127 -5.84 -10.22 4.15
C SER A 127 -5.57 -10.03 5.64
N TYR A 128 -5.37 -8.78 6.09
CA TYR A 128 -5.15 -8.49 7.51
C TYR A 128 -6.38 -8.76 8.38
N LEU A 129 -7.59 -8.52 7.86
CA LEU A 129 -8.83 -8.86 8.55
C LEU A 129 -8.92 -10.37 8.80
N ILE A 130 -8.62 -11.17 7.76
CA ILE A 130 -8.70 -12.62 7.85
C ILE A 130 -7.57 -13.18 8.71
N ILE A 131 -6.38 -12.58 8.67
CA ILE A 131 -5.30 -12.88 9.61
C ILE A 131 -5.80 -12.65 11.05
N ALA A 132 -6.40 -11.49 11.37
CA ALA A 132 -6.90 -11.18 12.71
C ALA A 132 -7.94 -12.20 13.24
N LEU A 133 -8.75 -12.76 12.35
CA LEU A 133 -9.79 -13.75 12.68
C LEU A 133 -9.32 -15.20 12.56
N ALA A 134 -8.07 -15.43 12.13
CA ALA A 134 -7.56 -16.76 11.86
C ALA A 134 -7.42 -17.59 13.15
N ASN A 135 -7.83 -18.85 13.06
CA ASN A 135 -7.60 -19.87 14.10
C ASN A 135 -6.72 -21.04 13.62
N SER A 136 -6.24 -20.98 12.38
CA SER A 136 -5.43 -22.03 11.76
C SER A 136 -4.15 -21.45 11.16
N ALA A 137 -3.04 -22.15 11.38
CA ALA A 137 -1.74 -21.80 10.82
C ALA A 137 -1.75 -21.75 9.28
N ALA A 138 -2.47 -22.66 8.63
CA ALA A 138 -2.57 -22.70 7.17
C ALA A 138 -3.24 -21.44 6.63
N LEU A 139 -4.31 -20.99 7.28
CA LEU A 139 -5.04 -19.78 6.91
C LEU A 139 -4.18 -18.53 7.11
N LEU A 140 -3.43 -18.45 8.21
CA LEU A 140 -2.43 -17.40 8.41
C LEU A 140 -1.42 -17.34 7.26
N VAL A 141 -0.82 -18.47 6.88
CA VAL A 141 0.17 -18.54 5.80
C VAL A 141 -0.42 -18.13 4.44
N VAL A 142 -1.62 -18.61 4.10
CA VAL A 142 -2.28 -18.27 2.83
C VAL A 142 -2.59 -16.78 2.74
N PHE A 143 -3.21 -16.20 3.77
CA PHE A 143 -3.55 -14.78 3.74
C PHE A 143 -2.33 -13.88 3.92
N ARG A 144 -1.25 -14.40 4.51
CA ARG A 144 0.04 -13.71 4.53
C ARG A 144 0.66 -13.61 3.13
N PHE A 145 0.55 -14.66 2.32
CA PHE A 145 0.93 -14.61 0.91
C PHE A 145 0.08 -13.58 0.14
N ILE A 146 -1.25 -13.61 0.32
CA ILE A 146 -2.17 -12.70 -0.37
C ILE A 146 -1.92 -11.23 0.04
N ALA A 147 -1.65 -10.96 1.32
CA ALA A 147 -1.23 -9.63 1.78
C ALA A 147 0.09 -9.20 1.11
N GLY A 148 1.04 -10.13 0.94
CA GLY A 148 2.27 -9.91 0.18
C GLY A 148 2.00 -9.52 -1.27
N VAL A 149 1.08 -10.22 -1.96
CA VAL A 149 0.69 -9.91 -3.35
C VAL A 149 0.09 -8.50 -3.45
N GLY A 150 -0.85 -8.14 -2.57
CA GLY A 150 -1.43 -6.80 -2.53
C GLY A 150 -0.37 -5.72 -2.33
N MET A 151 0.51 -5.91 -1.36
CA MET A 151 1.64 -5.01 -1.11
C MET A 151 2.58 -4.91 -2.33
N GLY A 152 2.94 -6.03 -2.96
CA GLY A 152 3.85 -6.07 -4.10
C GLY A 152 3.33 -5.29 -5.31
N ILE A 153 2.05 -5.45 -5.63
CA ILE A 153 1.37 -4.66 -6.67
C ILE A 153 1.43 -3.17 -6.31
N GLY A 154 1.06 -2.82 -5.07
CA GLY A 154 1.08 -1.44 -4.58
C GLY A 154 2.46 -0.80 -4.73
N SER A 155 3.50 -1.43 -4.21
CA SER A 155 4.88 -0.91 -4.24
C SER A 155 5.40 -0.67 -5.66
N PHE A 156 5.15 -1.60 -6.59
CA PHE A 156 5.53 -1.42 -7.99
C PHE A 156 4.80 -0.22 -8.61
N VAL A 157 3.48 -0.17 -8.45
CA VAL A 157 2.64 0.86 -9.06
C VAL A 157 2.94 2.24 -8.47
N THR A 158 3.20 2.33 -7.17
CA THR A 158 3.59 3.58 -6.51
C THR A 158 4.91 4.11 -7.04
N GLY A 159 5.93 3.25 -7.24
CA GLY A 159 7.20 3.66 -7.84
C GLY A 159 7.01 4.27 -9.24
N VAL A 160 6.21 3.61 -10.08
CA VAL A 160 5.87 4.11 -11.42
C VAL A 160 5.10 5.44 -11.33
N TYR A 161 4.08 5.51 -10.47
CA TYR A 161 3.26 6.70 -10.27
C TYR A 161 4.08 7.92 -9.82
N ILE A 162 4.94 7.75 -8.81
CA ILE A 162 5.87 8.80 -8.36
C ILE A 162 6.79 9.21 -9.50
N SER A 163 7.33 8.26 -10.28
CA SER A 163 8.22 8.60 -11.39
C SER A 163 7.55 9.41 -12.50
N GLU A 164 6.24 9.20 -12.73
CA GLU A 164 5.45 9.88 -13.77
C GLU A 164 4.92 11.25 -13.31
N ILE A 165 4.74 11.45 -12.01
CA ILE A 165 4.16 12.66 -11.43
C ILE A 165 5.22 13.59 -10.85
N ALA A 166 6.38 13.07 -10.42
CA ALA A 166 7.45 13.89 -9.87
C ALA A 166 8.01 14.87 -10.90
N PRO A 167 8.12 16.17 -10.58
CA PRO A 167 8.88 17.10 -11.40
C PRO A 167 10.37 16.74 -11.33
N THR A 168 11.12 17.05 -12.39
CA THR A 168 12.53 16.67 -12.58
C THR A 168 13.44 17.05 -11.39
N HIS A 169 13.20 18.20 -10.76
CA HIS A 169 13.99 18.68 -9.63
C HIS A 169 13.61 18.07 -8.26
N LEU A 170 12.38 17.52 -8.09
CA LEU A 170 11.93 16.92 -6.82
C LEU A 170 11.92 15.39 -6.85
N ARG A 171 12.24 14.76 -7.98
CA ARG A 171 12.21 13.29 -8.11
C ARG A 171 13.07 12.58 -7.07
N GLY A 172 14.24 13.14 -6.74
CA GLY A 172 15.12 12.61 -5.70
C GLY A 172 14.50 12.71 -4.29
N VAL A 173 13.89 13.84 -3.96
CA VAL A 173 13.24 14.07 -2.66
C VAL A 173 12.01 13.15 -2.49
N LEU A 174 11.20 13.00 -3.54
CA LEU A 174 10.05 12.09 -3.52
C LEU A 174 10.47 10.62 -3.41
N GLY A 175 11.57 10.23 -4.06
CA GLY A 175 12.16 8.91 -3.90
C GLY A 175 12.67 8.66 -2.47
N ALA A 176 13.37 9.63 -1.87
CA ALA A 176 13.81 9.56 -0.49
C ALA A 176 12.62 9.51 0.50
N GLY A 177 11.57 10.29 0.23
CA GLY A 177 10.33 10.29 0.99
C GLY A 177 9.62 8.93 0.98
N ASN A 178 9.65 8.22 -0.15
CA ASN A 178 9.14 6.85 -0.25
C ASN A 178 9.86 5.88 0.70
N GLN A 179 11.21 5.93 0.72
CA GLN A 179 12.02 5.09 1.62
C GLN A 179 11.84 5.47 3.09
N LEU A 180 11.72 6.77 3.38
CA LEU A 180 11.43 7.24 4.73
C LEU A 180 10.07 6.72 5.21
N CYS A 181 9.04 6.79 4.37
CA CYS A 181 7.71 6.31 4.69
C CYS A 181 7.67 4.79 4.90
N PHE A 182 8.46 4.04 4.14
CA PHE A 182 8.68 2.61 4.38
C PHE A 182 9.27 2.37 5.78
N ALA A 183 10.36 3.06 6.12
CA ALA A 183 10.99 2.93 7.44
C ALA A 183 10.03 3.34 8.57
N LEU A 184 9.28 4.43 8.40
CA LEU A 184 8.27 4.87 9.35
C LEU A 184 7.18 3.83 9.54
N GLY A 185 6.70 3.19 8.47
CA GLY A 185 5.72 2.10 8.56
C GLY A 185 6.23 0.92 9.41
N ALA A 186 7.49 0.52 9.21
CA ALA A 186 8.13 -0.52 10.01
C ALA A 186 8.30 -0.12 11.49
N CYS A 187 8.69 1.13 11.76
CA CYS A 187 8.80 1.66 13.12
C CYS A 187 7.43 1.71 13.83
N VAL A 188 6.38 2.16 13.12
CA VAL A 188 5.03 2.29 13.67
C VAL A 188 4.46 0.92 14.04
N VAL A 189 4.57 -0.10 13.17
CA VAL A 189 4.08 -1.44 13.50
C VAL A 189 4.83 -2.05 14.69
N TYR A 190 6.13 -1.79 14.81
CA TYR A 190 6.91 -2.23 15.98
C TYR A 190 6.45 -1.52 17.26
N ALA A 191 6.25 -0.19 17.20
CA ALA A 191 5.76 0.59 18.34
C ALA A 191 4.36 0.15 18.79
N ILE A 192 3.42 -0.07 17.85
CA ILE A 192 2.09 -0.59 18.15
C ILE A 192 2.18 -2.01 18.71
N GLY A 193 3.05 -2.86 18.16
CA GLY A 193 3.29 -4.22 18.66
C GLY A 193 3.77 -4.22 20.12
N MET A 194 4.62 -3.27 20.51
CA MET A 194 5.04 -3.08 21.91
C MET A 194 3.92 -2.54 22.81
N GLY A 195 3.08 -1.63 22.29
CA GLY A 195 1.96 -1.05 23.04
C GLY A 195 0.75 -1.99 23.19
N THR A 196 0.63 -3.00 22.32
CA THR A 196 -0.43 -4.02 22.33
C THR A 196 0.00 -5.31 23.04
N ARG A 197 1.08 -5.26 23.84
CA ARG A 197 1.47 -6.41 24.65
C ARG A 197 0.47 -6.66 25.78
N THR A 198 0.30 -7.93 26.10
CA THR A 198 -0.64 -8.48 27.09
C THR A 198 0.02 -9.62 27.86
N GLY A 199 -0.59 -10.08 28.95
CA GLY A 199 -0.11 -11.21 29.75
C GLY A 199 -0.52 -12.57 29.21
N ALA A 200 -1.36 -12.57 28.17
CA ALA A 200 -1.86 -13.71 27.43
C ALA A 200 -2.08 -14.98 28.28
N ASP A 201 -3.02 -14.94 29.24
CA ASP A 201 -3.48 -16.08 30.08
C ASP A 201 -2.43 -17.12 30.48
N SER A 202 -1.16 -16.70 30.59
CA SER A 202 -0.06 -17.62 30.79
C SER A 202 -0.04 -18.02 32.26
N SER A 203 0.19 -19.31 32.49
CA SER A 203 0.37 -19.85 33.83
C SER A 203 1.75 -19.56 34.41
N ASP A 204 2.66 -18.95 33.63
CA ASP A 204 4.02 -18.65 34.06
C ASP A 204 4.05 -17.37 34.92
N PRO A 205 4.61 -17.42 36.14
CA PRO A 205 4.70 -16.24 37.02
C PRO A 205 5.58 -15.11 36.47
N ALA A 206 6.43 -15.36 35.46
CA ALA A 206 7.19 -14.35 34.75
C ALA A 206 6.37 -13.63 33.65
N ALA A 207 5.22 -14.18 33.25
CA ALA A 207 4.32 -13.55 32.29
C ALA A 207 3.55 -12.40 32.95
N THR A 208 3.80 -11.17 32.50
CA THR A 208 3.11 -9.96 32.96
C THR A 208 2.26 -9.41 31.81
N SER A 209 1.36 -8.46 32.09
CA SER A 209 0.51 -7.78 31.11
C SER A 209 1.25 -7.08 29.93
N THR A 210 2.57 -7.22 29.82
CA THR A 210 3.44 -6.60 28.83
C THR A 210 4.36 -7.60 28.13
N THR A 211 4.15 -8.91 28.31
CA THR A 211 5.06 -9.95 27.79
C THR A 211 4.75 -10.32 26.33
N PHE A 212 3.48 -10.57 25.99
CA PHE A 212 3.08 -11.18 24.72
C PHE A 212 2.36 -10.19 23.81
N CYS A 213 2.79 -10.07 22.54
CA CYS A 213 2.13 -9.16 21.61
C CYS A 213 0.78 -9.71 21.16
N ASP A 214 -0.31 -8.97 21.34
CA ASP A 214 -1.59 -9.33 20.72
C ASP A 214 -1.51 -9.09 19.20
N TRP A 215 -1.08 -10.12 18.48
CA TRP A 215 -0.93 -10.08 17.04
C TRP A 215 -2.27 -9.92 16.29
N ARG A 216 -3.40 -10.28 16.92
CA ARG A 216 -4.73 -10.06 16.33
C ARG A 216 -5.09 -8.58 16.39
N ALA A 217 -4.92 -7.95 17.55
CA ALA A 217 -5.04 -6.51 17.68
C ALA A 217 -4.13 -5.77 16.69
N LEU A 218 -2.86 -6.18 16.61
CA LEU A 218 -1.89 -5.60 15.67
C LEU A 218 -2.34 -5.71 14.20
N SER A 219 -2.98 -6.83 13.83
CA SER A 219 -3.51 -7.05 12.49
C SER A 219 -4.62 -6.05 12.13
N TYR A 220 -5.50 -5.71 13.08
CA TYR A 220 -6.51 -4.65 12.86
C TYR A 220 -5.89 -3.28 12.61
N TYR A 221 -4.82 -2.93 13.34
CA TYR A 221 -4.11 -1.67 13.10
C TYR A 221 -3.44 -1.63 11.72
N CYS A 222 -2.97 -2.77 11.20
CA CYS A 222 -2.39 -2.87 9.84
C CYS A 222 -3.43 -2.62 8.73
N MET A 223 -4.72 -2.79 9.01
CA MET A 223 -5.80 -2.48 8.06
C MET A 223 -5.98 -0.97 7.86
N ILE A 224 -5.69 -0.15 8.88
CA ILE A 224 -5.92 1.30 8.86
C ILE A 224 -5.20 2.00 7.69
N PRO A 225 -3.86 1.85 7.50
CA PRO A 225 -3.19 2.50 6.38
C PRO A 225 -3.66 1.98 5.02
N SER A 226 -4.05 0.70 4.93
CA SER A 226 -4.59 0.09 3.71
C SER A 226 -5.96 0.65 3.34
N GLY A 227 -6.86 0.81 4.32
CA GLY A 227 -8.15 1.46 4.12
C GLY A 227 -7.99 2.95 3.77
N LEU A 228 -7.08 3.65 4.45
CA LEU A 228 -6.80 5.06 4.18
C LEU A 228 -6.29 5.27 2.74
N LEU A 229 -5.42 4.39 2.26
CA LEU A 229 -4.95 4.41 0.87
C LEU A 229 -6.11 4.28 -0.13
N PHE A 230 -7.05 3.35 0.13
CA PHE A 230 -8.22 3.16 -0.72
C PHE A 230 -9.03 4.45 -0.86
N PHE A 231 -9.33 5.12 0.26
CA PHE A 231 -10.05 6.39 0.26
C PHE A 231 -9.25 7.53 -0.37
N ALA A 232 -7.95 7.63 -0.05
CA ALA A 232 -7.07 8.68 -0.60
C ALA A 232 -6.96 8.60 -2.14
N MET A 233 -6.96 7.39 -2.70
CA MET A 233 -6.93 7.18 -4.15
C MET A 233 -8.23 7.58 -4.87
N PHE A 234 -9.34 7.82 -4.17
CA PHE A 234 -10.51 8.45 -4.80
C PHE A 234 -10.29 9.92 -5.15
N LEU A 235 -9.41 10.61 -4.41
CA LEU A 235 -9.16 12.03 -4.61
C LEU A 235 -7.97 12.29 -5.53
N SER A 236 -7.06 11.33 -5.69
CA SER A 236 -5.88 11.48 -6.55
C SER A 236 -6.23 11.34 -8.04
N PRO A 237 -5.63 12.14 -8.95
CA PRO A 237 -5.81 11.98 -10.39
C PRO A 237 -5.06 10.76 -10.92
N GLU A 238 -5.29 10.39 -12.17
CA GLU A 238 -4.53 9.34 -12.86
C GLU A 238 -3.26 9.93 -13.48
N THR A 239 -2.22 9.13 -13.75
CA THR A 239 -0.97 9.72 -14.27
C THR A 239 -1.15 10.36 -15.66
N PRO A 240 -0.60 11.57 -15.89
CA PRO A 240 -0.69 12.25 -17.20
C PRO A 240 -0.13 11.40 -18.34
N ARG A 241 0.95 10.67 -18.08
CA ARG A 241 1.61 9.81 -19.05
C ARG A 241 0.72 8.64 -19.46
N TRP A 242 0.05 7.96 -18.52
CA TRP A 242 -0.89 6.89 -18.85
C TRP A 242 -2.06 7.41 -19.69
N LEU A 243 -2.62 8.56 -19.31
CA LEU A 243 -3.72 9.19 -20.05
C LEU A 243 -3.31 9.53 -21.50
N ALA A 244 -2.09 10.04 -21.70
CA ALA A 244 -1.54 10.29 -23.03
C ALA A 244 -1.36 9.00 -23.85
N THR A 245 -0.86 7.92 -23.25
CA THR A 245 -0.75 6.61 -23.94
C THR A 245 -2.10 5.99 -24.32
N ARG A 246 -3.20 6.49 -23.73
CA ARG A 246 -4.58 6.09 -24.05
C ARG A 246 -5.29 7.04 -25.01
N GLY A 247 -4.58 8.01 -25.59
CA GLY A 247 -5.17 9.01 -26.50
C GLY A 247 -6.03 10.07 -25.81
N ARG A 248 -6.02 10.14 -24.48
CA ARG A 248 -6.85 11.07 -23.68
C ARG A 248 -6.07 12.34 -23.33
N LEU A 249 -5.67 13.09 -24.36
CA LEU A 249 -4.77 14.25 -24.19
C LEU A 249 -5.38 15.37 -23.34
N ASP A 250 -6.68 15.65 -23.46
CA ASP A 250 -7.34 16.68 -22.65
C ASP A 250 -7.30 16.35 -21.15
N GLU A 251 -7.49 15.08 -20.81
CA GLU A 251 -7.41 14.61 -19.43
C GLU A 251 -5.97 14.56 -18.93
N ALA A 252 -5.02 14.17 -19.78
CA ALA A 252 -3.60 14.22 -19.47
C ALA A 252 -3.17 15.64 -19.12
N LYS A 253 -3.62 16.65 -19.88
CA LYS A 253 -3.38 18.07 -19.59
C LYS A 253 -3.98 18.50 -18.26
N ASN A 254 -5.23 18.13 -17.98
CA ASN A 254 -5.89 18.46 -16.71
C ASN A 254 -5.18 17.83 -15.51
N SER A 255 -4.77 16.56 -15.62
CA SER A 255 -3.99 15.90 -14.58
C SER A 255 -2.62 16.55 -14.39
N LEU A 256 -1.98 16.97 -15.48
CA LEU A 256 -0.67 17.61 -15.41
C LEU A 256 -0.77 18.97 -14.71
N VAL A 257 -1.81 19.76 -14.99
CA VAL A 257 -2.13 21.00 -14.26
C VAL A 257 -2.36 20.73 -12.78
N ALA A 258 -3.14 19.69 -12.45
CA ALA A 258 -3.45 19.33 -11.07
C ALA A 258 -2.22 18.88 -10.27
N VAL A 259 -1.27 18.22 -10.93
CA VAL A 259 -0.02 17.74 -10.30
C VAL A 259 1.03 18.85 -10.21
N ARG A 260 1.14 19.71 -11.22
CA ARG A 260 2.15 20.78 -11.28
C ARG A 260 1.74 22.03 -10.50
N GLY A 261 0.44 22.25 -10.27
CA GLY A 261 -0.08 23.49 -9.66
C GLY A 261 0.04 24.73 -10.55
N LEU A 262 0.61 24.61 -11.75
CA LEU A 262 0.93 25.74 -12.63
C LEU A 262 -0.30 26.24 -13.43
N PRO A 263 -0.31 27.52 -13.85
CA PRO A 263 -1.27 28.04 -14.82
C PRO A 263 -1.18 27.31 -16.17
N ILE A 264 -2.28 27.23 -16.91
CA ILE A 264 -2.37 26.53 -18.20
C ILE A 264 -1.43 27.15 -19.27
N ASP A 265 -1.08 28.44 -19.11
CA ASP A 265 -0.22 29.22 -20.00
C ASP A 265 1.27 29.18 -19.66
N ASP A 266 1.68 28.38 -18.67
CA ASP A 266 3.09 28.24 -18.35
C ASP A 266 3.86 27.56 -19.50
N LYS A 267 4.96 28.16 -19.95
CA LYS A 267 5.81 27.64 -21.03
C LYS A 267 6.33 26.23 -20.73
N GLN A 268 6.59 25.92 -19.46
CA GLN A 268 7.06 24.62 -19.02
C GLN A 268 5.95 23.56 -19.15
N LEU A 269 4.71 23.93 -18.80
CA LEU A 269 3.55 23.04 -18.95
C LEU A 269 3.24 22.78 -20.43
N ALA A 270 3.28 23.81 -21.27
CA ALA A 270 3.05 23.67 -22.71
C ALA A 270 4.08 22.74 -23.38
N ALA A 271 5.35 22.80 -22.96
CA ALA A 271 6.39 21.89 -23.42
C ALA A 271 6.12 20.43 -22.98
N GLU A 272 5.74 20.20 -21.72
CA GLU A 272 5.39 18.86 -21.23
C GLU A 272 4.13 18.30 -21.94
N VAL A 273 3.12 19.12 -22.22
CA VAL A 273 1.93 18.71 -22.98
C VAL A 273 2.29 18.32 -24.42
N LYS A 274 3.22 19.02 -25.07
CA LYS A 274 3.70 18.67 -26.41
C LYS A 274 4.37 17.30 -26.42
N VAL A 275 5.22 17.01 -25.44
CA VAL A 275 5.85 15.68 -25.28
C VAL A 275 4.79 14.59 -25.07
N LEU A 276 3.75 14.86 -24.28
CA LEU A 276 2.63 13.91 -24.11
C LEU A 276 1.84 13.69 -25.41
N ALA A 277 1.67 14.73 -26.24
CA ALA A 277 1.03 14.64 -27.55
C ALA A 277 1.85 13.76 -28.51
N ASP A 278 3.18 13.90 -28.52
CA ASP A 278 4.07 13.07 -29.34
C ASP A 278 4.00 11.59 -28.92
N VAL A 279 3.93 11.31 -27.60
CA VAL A 279 3.74 9.95 -27.07
C VAL A 279 2.39 9.35 -27.48
N SER A 280 1.33 10.17 -27.53
CA SER A 280 0.02 9.73 -28.02
C SER A 280 0.04 9.45 -29.53
N ALA A 281 0.77 10.24 -30.31
CA ALA A 281 0.86 10.10 -31.76
C ALA A 281 1.64 8.85 -32.16
N SER A 282 2.78 8.55 -31.52
CA SER A 282 3.58 7.34 -31.81
C SER A 282 2.79 6.06 -31.57
N ARG A 283 2.04 5.99 -30.47
CA ARG A 283 1.23 4.82 -30.11
C ARG A 283 -0.01 4.64 -30.98
N SER A 284 -0.49 5.70 -31.61
CA SER A 284 -1.59 5.65 -32.59
C SER A 284 -1.11 5.10 -33.94
N GLY A 285 0.16 5.28 -34.28
CA GLY A 285 0.78 4.75 -35.50
C GLY A 285 1.15 3.26 -35.44
N GLU A 286 1.35 2.68 -34.24
CA GLU A 286 1.62 1.23 -34.07
C GLU A 286 0.35 0.36 -34.08
N ASN A 287 -0.84 0.95 -33.88
CA ASN A 287 -2.12 0.24 -33.81
C ASN A 287 -2.97 0.35 -35.10
N GLY A 288 -2.42 0.94 -36.16
CA GLY A 288 -3.07 1.08 -37.48
C GLY A 288 -2.43 0.16 -38.52
#